data_AF-A0A699WSK3-F1
#
_entry.id   AF-A0A699WSK3-F1
#
_cell.length_a   1.000
_cell.length_b   1.000
_cell.length_c   1.000
_cell.angle_alpha   90.00
_cell.angle_beta   90.00
_cell.angle_gamma   90.00
#
_symmetry.space_group_name_H-M   'P 1'
#
loop_
_entity.id
_entity.type
_entity.pdbx_description
1 polymer ?
#
loop_
_entity_poly.entity_id
_entity_poly.type
_entity_poly.pdbx_seq_one_letter_code
_entity_poly.pdbx_strand_id
1 'polypeptide(L)' 'MHQNREVFPEELSGLPPTRPVEFQIDLVPGAAPVGRAPYRLAPSKMKELAEQLKELSDKGFIRPSSLPWGAP' A
#
# COMPACT_ATOMS: atom_id res chain seq x y z
N MET A 1 -11.39 29.15 -11.90
CA MET A 1 -10.29 28.18 -11.74
C MET A 1 -10.62 27.14 -10.66
N HIS A 2 -11.82 26.52 -10.65
CA HIS A 2 -12.23 25.58 -9.57
C HIS A 2 -12.70 24.20 -10.08
N GLN A 3 -12.49 23.87 -11.37
CA GLN A 3 -13.17 22.75 -12.01
C GLN A 3 -12.55 21.34 -11.83
N ASN A 4 -11.60 21.11 -10.91
CA ASN A 4 -10.95 19.78 -10.79
C ASN A 4 -10.77 19.25 -9.36
N ARG A 5 -11.41 19.85 -8.35
CA ARG A 5 -11.19 19.47 -6.93
C ARG A 5 -11.69 18.06 -6.59
N GLU A 6 -12.62 17.52 -7.38
CA GLU A 6 -13.10 16.13 -7.26
C GLU A 6 -12.12 15.10 -7.82
N VAL A 7 -11.30 15.48 -8.81
CA VAL A 7 -10.33 14.58 -9.47
C VAL A 7 -8.97 14.61 -8.74
N PHE A 8 -8.66 15.71 -8.06
CA PHE A 8 -7.45 15.90 -7.28
C PHE A 8 -7.78 16.41 -5.87
N PRO A 9 -8.37 15.57 -5.01
CA PRO A 9 -8.60 15.94 -3.62
C PRO A 9 -7.27 15.99 -2.85
N GLU A 10 -7.20 16.87 -1.84
CA GLU A 10 -6.02 16.98 -0.95
C GLU A 10 -5.79 15.69 -0.14
N GLU A 11 -6.86 14.91 0.07
CA GLU A 11 -6.86 13.65 0.81
C GLU A 11 -7.67 12.59 0.05
N LEU A 12 -7.16 11.36 -0.02
CA LEU A 12 -7.84 10.25 -0.68
C LEU A 12 -8.94 9.68 0.24
N SER A 13 -10.17 9.57 -0.26
CA SER A 13 -11.35 9.11 0.51
C SER A 13 -11.42 7.58 0.73
N GLY A 14 -10.45 6.82 0.22
CA GLY A 14 -10.40 5.36 0.33
C GLY A 14 -10.08 4.70 -1.01
N LEU A 15 -10.26 3.37 -1.07
CA LEU A 15 -10.10 2.63 -2.32
C LEU A 15 -11.08 3.11 -3.40
N PRO A 16 -10.67 3.13 -4.68
CA PRO A 16 -11.59 3.44 -5.76
C PRO A 16 -12.73 2.41 -5.80
N PRO A 17 -13.91 2.77 -6.33
CA PRO A 17 -14.99 1.82 -6.55
C PRO A 17 -14.52 0.60 -7.33
N THR A 18 -15.09 -0.57 -7.01
CA THR A 18 -14.79 -1.81 -7.71
C THR A 18 -15.00 -1.62 -9.21
N ARG A 19 -13.94 -1.88 -9.99
CA ARG A 19 -14.00 -1.85 -11.44
C ARG A 19 -14.26 -3.26 -11.98
N PRO A 20 -14.87 -3.43 -13.16
CA PRO A 20 -15.06 -4.75 -13.77
C PRO A 20 -13.76 -5.49 -14.13
N VAL A 21 -12.63 -4.78 -14.12
CA VAL A 21 -11.30 -5.32 -14.44
C VAL A 21 -10.47 -5.34 -13.17
N GLU A 22 -9.95 -6.52 -12.84
CA GLU A 22 -8.97 -6.70 -11.77
C GLU A 22 -7.55 -6.46 -12.30
N PHE A 23 -6.72 -5.83 -11.47
CA PHE A 23 -5.32 -5.65 -11.78
C PHE A 23 -4.55 -6.92 -11.40
N GLN A 24 -3.96 -7.61 -12.37
CA GLN A 24 -3.12 -8.79 -12.15
C GLN A 24 -1.65 -8.46 -12.45
N ILE A 25 -0.74 -9.02 -11.65
CA ILE A 25 0.70 -8.94 -11.89
C ILE A 25 1.16 -10.33 -12.34
N ASP A 26 1.46 -10.46 -13.63
CA ASP A 26 1.99 -11.72 -14.18
C ASP A 26 3.46 -11.89 -13.82
N LEU A 27 3.82 -13.08 -13.35
CA LEU A 27 5.20 -13.44 -13.04
C LEU A 27 5.87 -14.08 -14.24
N VAL A 28 7.15 -13.78 -14.44
CA VAL A 28 7.97 -14.51 -15.40
C VAL A 28 8.07 -15.99 -14.98
N PRO A 29 7.99 -16.97 -15.91
CA PRO A 29 8.13 -18.38 -15.57
C PRO A 29 9.43 -18.66 -14.81
N GLY A 30 9.33 -19.34 -13.66
CA GLY A 30 10.47 -19.64 -12.78
C GLY A 30 10.79 -18.57 -11.74
N ALA A 31 10.05 -17.45 -11.67
CA ALA A 31 10.18 -16.49 -10.59
C ALA A 31 9.86 -17.13 -9.23
N ALA A 32 10.82 -17.10 -8.30
CA ALA A 32 10.65 -17.56 -6.93
C ALA A 32 10.36 -16.37 -5.99
N PRO A 33 9.57 -16.57 -4.91
CA PRO A 33 9.37 -15.54 -3.91
C PRO A 33 10.67 -15.07 -3.27
N VAL A 34 10.80 -13.75 -3.10
CA VAL A 34 11.89 -13.14 -2.35
C VAL A 34 11.33 -12.46 -1.10
N GLY A 35 11.84 -12.85 0.07
CA GLY A 35 11.57 -12.19 1.35
C GLY A 35 12.85 -11.56 1.89
N ARG A 36 12.87 -10.24 2.05
CA ARG A 36 13.97 -9.48 2.65
C ARG A 36 13.55 -8.92 4.00
N ALA A 37 14.48 -8.88 4.95
CA ALA A 37 14.23 -8.27 6.26
C ALA A 37 14.06 -6.74 6.12
N PRO A 38 13.14 -6.11 6.87
CA PRO A 38 12.98 -4.66 6.89
C PRO A 38 14.26 -3.93 7.32
N TYR A 39 14.43 -2.70 6.85
CA TYR A 39 15.54 -1.86 7.31
C TYR A 39 15.41 -1.52 8.81
N ARG A 40 16.55 -1.38 9.48
CA ARG A 40 16.57 -0.85 10.84
C ARG A 40 16.24 0.64 10.82
N LEU A 41 15.18 1.02 11.53
CA LEU A 41 14.75 2.40 11.70
C LEU A 41 15.02 2.88 13.12
N ALA A 42 15.31 4.17 13.27
CA ALA A 42 15.36 4.81 14.59
C ALA A 42 13.97 4.77 15.26
N PRO A 43 13.88 4.81 16.60
CA PRO A 43 12.60 4.72 17.31
C PRO A 43 11.54 5.74 16.87
N SER A 44 11.95 6.98 16.56
CA SER A 44 11.04 8.01 16.06
C SER A 44 10.44 7.67 14.70
N LYS A 45 11.24 7.10 13.79
CA LYS A 45 10.80 6.66 12.47
C LYS A 45 9.92 5.41 12.52
N MET A 46 10.18 4.49 13.45
CA MET A 46 9.27 3.37 13.70
C MET A 46 7.88 3.83 14.15
N LYS A 47 7.81 4.85 15.03
CA LYS A 47 6.54 5.41 15.48
C LYS A 47 5.76 6.05 14.33
N GLU A 48 6.43 6.88 13.54
CA GLU A 48 5.84 7.53 12.35
C GLU A 48 5.32 6.50 11.35
N LEU A 49 6.10 5.45 11.06
CA LEU A 49 5.70 4.37 10.17
C LEU A 49 4.47 3.62 10.70
N ALA A 50 4.41 3.33 12.00
CA ALA A 50 3.26 2.66 12.61
C ALA A 50 1.97 3.49 12.50
N GLU A 51 2.06 4.81 12.68
CA GLU A 51 0.94 5.74 12.52
C GLU A 51 0.44 5.75 11.07
N GLN A 52 1.34 5.81 10.09
CA GLN A 52 1.00 5.76 8.66
C GLN A 52 0.35 4.42 8.26
N LEU A 53 0.91 3.29 8.71
CA LEU A 53 0.34 1.97 8.44
C LEU A 53 -1.07 1.82 9.03
N LYS A 54 -1.29 2.38 10.23
CA LYS A 54 -2.63 2.39 10.84
C LYS A 54 -3.61 3.19 9.99
N GLU A 55 -3.24 4.40 9.58
CA GLU A 55 -4.09 5.24 8.74
C GLU A 55 -4.45 4.55 7.41
N LEU A 56 -3.46 3.94 6.74
CA LEU A 56 -3.68 3.20 5.49
C LEU A 56 -4.58 1.97 5.69
N SER A 57 -4.45 1.28 6.82
CA SER A 57 -5.31 0.15 7.18
C SER A 57 -6.74 0.60 7.48
N ASP A 58 -6.92 1.69 8.23
CA ASP A 58 -8.23 2.26 8.58
C ASP A 58 -8.95 2.76 7.32
N LYS A 59 -8.22 3.29 6.33
CA LYS A 59 -8.73 3.66 4.99
C LYS A 59 -8.95 2.47 4.05
N GLY A 60 -8.54 1.27 4.43
CA GLY A 60 -8.70 0.04 3.65
C GLY A 60 -7.73 -0.11 2.47
N PHE A 61 -6.70 0.73 2.37
CA PHE A 61 -5.70 0.64 1.29
C PHE A 61 -4.79 -0.58 1.44
N ILE A 62 -4.55 -1.03 2.67
CA ILE A 62 -3.73 -2.20 2.98
C ILE A 62 -4.46 -3.13 3.93
N ARG A 63 -4.05 -4.40 3.96
CA ARG A 63 -4.50 -5.40 4.93
C ARG A 63 -3.35 -6.33 5.32
N PRO A 64 -3.39 -6.95 6.50
CA PRO A 64 -2.43 -7.99 6.86
C PRO A 64 -2.41 -9.11 5.82
N SER A 65 -1.23 -9.64 5.53
CA SER A 65 -1.06 -10.77 4.62
C SER A 65 0.06 -11.70 5.11
N SER A 66 0.04 -12.94 4.65
CA SER A 66 1.04 -13.97 4.96
C SER A 66 1.71 -14.46 3.67
N LEU A 67 2.21 -13.51 2.88
CA LEU A 67 2.86 -13.80 1.60
C LEU A 67 4.33 -14.21 1.81
N PRO A 68 4.87 -15.11 0.96
CA PRO A 68 6.30 -15.44 0.96
C PRO A 68 7.16 -14.32 0.35
N TRP A 69 6.52 -13.29 -0.22
CA TRP A 69 7.16 -12.11 -0.79
C TRP A 69 7.27 -11.00 0.26
N GLY A 70 8.45 -10.41 0.38
CA GLY A 70 8.73 -9.31 1.29
C GLY A 70 9.84 -8.41 0.76
N ALA A 71 9.56 -7.11 0.66
CA ALA A 71 10.53 -6.07 0.39
C ALA A 71 10.77 -5.27 1.68
N PRO A 72 11.98 -4.71 1.85
CA PRO A 72 12.35 -3.96 3.05
C PRO A 72 11.71 -2.57 3.11
#